data_AF-A0A838H5I2-F1
#
_entry.id   AF-A0A838H5I2-F1
#
_cell.length_a   1.000
_cell.length_b   1.000
_cell.length_c   1.000
_cell.angle_alpha   90.00
_cell.angle_beta   90.00
_cell.angle_gamma   90.00
#
_symmetry.space_group_name_H-M   'P 1'
#
loop_
_entity.id
_entity.type
_entity.pdbx_description
1 polymer ?
#
loop_
_entity_poly.entity_id
_entity_poly.type
_entity_poly.pdbx_seq_one_letter_code
_entity_poly.pdbx_strand_id
1 'polypeptide(L)' 'LQDGPVKRELAARELSGQEKAVWWERAVAAFPDYADYQRRTAREIPVFLLEPEKA' A
#
# COMPACT_ATOMS: atom_id res chain seq x y z
N LEU A 1 5.34 9.14 -9.21
CA LEU A 1 3.97 9.28 -8.64
C LEU A 1 3.47 10.71 -8.87
N GLN A 2 2.18 10.89 -9.15
CA GLN A 2 1.54 12.20 -9.17
C GLN A 2 0.36 12.21 -8.18
N ASP A 3 0.36 13.18 -7.27
CA ASP A 3 -0.70 13.45 -6.31
C ASP A 3 -1.20 14.88 -6.53
N GLY A 4 -2.39 15.01 -7.13
CA GLY A 4 -2.92 16.28 -7.62
C GLY A 4 -1.94 16.99 -8.57
N PRO A 5 -1.56 18.26 -8.29
CA PRO A 5 -0.58 19.00 -9.11
C PRO A 5 0.88 18.61 -8.82
N VAL A 6 1.14 17.81 -7.78
CA VAL A 6 2.50 17.50 -7.32
C VAL A 6 2.98 16.20 -7.94
N LYS A 7 4.09 16.26 -8.69
CA LYS A 7 4.76 15.09 -9.26
C LYS A 7 6.09 14.85 -8.54
N ARG A 8 6.32 13.60 -8.12
CA ARG A 8 7.55 13.18 -7.43
C ARG A 8 8.04 11.83 -7.95
N GLU A 9 9.35 11.66 -7.99
CA GLU A 9 10.00 10.36 -8.13
C GLU A 9 10.05 9.70 -6.76
N LEU A 10 9.59 8.45 -6.68
CA LEU A 10 9.50 7.66 -5.46
C LEU A 10 9.86 6.22 -5.82
N ALA A 11 10.61 5.56 -4.95
CA ALA A 11 10.86 4.14 -5.03
C ALA A 11 9.65 3.37 -4.49
N ALA A 12 9.22 2.35 -5.23
CA ALA A 12 8.17 1.43 -4.79
C ALA A 12 8.81 0.16 -4.22
N ARG A 13 8.40 -0.23 -3.02
CA ARG A 13 8.84 -1.46 -2.36
C ARG A 13 7.65 -2.30 -1.95
N GLU A 14 7.64 -3.56 -2.37
CA GLU A 14 6.62 -4.51 -1.92
C GLU A 14 6.82 -4.83 -0.44
N LEU A 15 5.73 -4.74 0.32
CA LEU A 15 5.69 -5.10 1.73
C LEU A 15 5.27 -6.55 1.91
N SER A 16 5.89 -7.21 2.88
CA SER A 16 5.54 -8.57 3.27
C SER A 16 5.50 -8.73 4.79
N GLY A 17 4.92 -9.83 5.27
CA GLY A 17 4.89 -10.18 6.70
C GLY A 17 4.25 -9.10 7.59
N GLN A 18 4.91 -8.79 8.70
CA GLN A 18 4.40 -7.87 9.73
C GLN A 18 4.32 -6.41 9.23
N GLU A 19 5.27 -5.97 8.41
CA GLU A 19 5.26 -4.60 7.88
C GLU A 19 4.02 -4.39 7.00
N LYS A 20 3.70 -5.38 6.17
CA LYS A 20 2.47 -5.37 5.36
C LYS A 20 1.22 -5.31 6.23
N ALA A 21 1.15 -6.05 7.34
CA ALA A 21 -0.02 -6.05 8.21
C ALA A 21 -0.33 -4.65 8.78
N VAL A 22 0.70 -3.94 9.26
CA VAL A 22 0.57 -2.56 9.78
C VAL A 22 0.07 -1.61 8.69
N TRP A 23 0.62 -1.71 7.48
CA TRP A 23 0.19 -0.85 6.36
C TRP A 23 -1.18 -1.24 5.80
N TRP A 24 -1.55 -2.51 5.88
CA TRP A 24 -2.87 -2.99 5.49
C TRP A 24 -3.95 -2.43 6.42
N GLU A 25 -3.73 -2.40 7.73
CA GLU A 25 -4.64 -1.76 8.68
C GLU A 25 -4.87 -0.28 8.34
N ARG A 26 -3.80 0.45 7.99
CA ARG A 26 -3.90 1.85 7.54
C ARG A 26 -4.67 1.98 6.22
N ALA A 27 -4.46 1.06 5.28
CA ALA A 27 -5.17 1.06 4.00
C ALA A 27 -6.67 0.83 4.19
N VAL A 28 -7.06 -0.13 5.04
CA VAL A 28 -8.47 -0.40 5.38
C VAL A 28 -9.09 0.78 6.13
N ALA A 29 -8.35 1.43 7.04
CA ALA A 29 -8.84 2.62 7.73
C ALA A 29 -9.11 3.79 6.77
N ALA A 30 -8.30 3.94 5.71
CA ALA A 30 -8.52 4.95 4.67
C ALA A 30 -9.65 4.57 3.70
N PHE A 31 -9.79 3.27 3.40
CA PHE A 31 -10.81 2.74 2.49
C PHE A 31 -11.30 1.35 2.95
N PRO A 32 -12.42 1.28 3.69
CA PRO A 32 -12.88 0.05 4.35
C PRO A 32 -13.14 -1.14 3.41
N ASP A 33 -13.53 -0.90 2.16
CA ASP A 33 -13.85 -1.97 1.20
C ASP A 33 -12.65 -2.89 0.88
N TYR A 34 -11.41 -2.45 1.17
CA TYR A 34 -10.24 -3.32 1.02
C TYR A 34 -10.34 -4.59 1.87
N ALA A 35 -10.94 -4.51 3.06
CA ALA A 35 -11.17 -5.68 3.90
C ALA A 35 -12.06 -6.71 3.18
N ASP A 36 -13.05 -6.24 2.42
CA ASP A 36 -13.97 -7.08 1.68
C ASP A 36 -13.28 -7.71 0.46
N TYR A 37 -12.39 -6.96 -0.20
CA TYR A 37 -11.59 -7.48 -1.32
C TYR A 37 -10.69 -8.64 -0.88
N GLN A 38 -10.03 -8.52 0.28
CA GLN A 38 -9.19 -9.59 0.81
C GLN A 38 -10.01 -10.84 1.16
N ARG A 39 -11.27 -10.68 1.64
CA ARG A 39 -12.15 -11.85 1.91
C ARG A 39 -12.61 -12.57 0.65
N ARG A 40 -12.62 -11.89 -0.50
CA ARG A 40 -13.06 -12.46 -1.79
C ARG A 40 -11.98 -13.24 -2.53
N THR A 41 -10.78 -13.35 -1.96
CA THR A 41 -9.67 -14.03 -2.62
C THR A 41 -8.80 -14.80 -1.62
N ALA A 42 -8.26 -15.93 -2.07
CA ALA A 42 -7.29 -16.70 -1.30
C ALA A 42 -5.85 -16.18 -1.49
N ARG A 43 -5.61 -15.31 -2.49
CA ARG A 43 -4.29 -14.72 -2.69
C ARG A 43 -4.08 -13.55 -1.73
N GLU A 44 -2.84 -13.37 -1.33
CA GLU A 44 -2.45 -12.16 -0.63
C GLU A 44 -2.48 -10.96 -1.58
N ILE A 45 -3.21 -9.90 -1.22
CA ILE A 45 -3.18 -8.65 -2.01
C ILE A 45 -1.81 -8.00 -1.82
N PRO A 46 -1.03 -7.73 -2.89
CA PRO A 46 0.26 -7.05 -2.78
C PRO A 46 0.07 -5.62 -2.31
N VAL A 47 0.95 -5.16 -1.41
CA VAL A 47 0.97 -3.79 -0.89
C VAL A 47 2.34 -3.20 -1.17
N PHE A 48 2.38 -2.04 -1.81
CA PHE A 48 3.63 -1.34 -2.08
C PHE A 48 3.69 -0.06 -1.25
N LEU A 49 4.81 0.13 -0.54
CA LEU A 49 5.13 1.40 0.07
C LEU A 49 5.89 2.25 -0.93
N LEU A 50 5.48 3.52 -1.05
CA LEU A 50 6.17 4.51 -1.86
C LEU A 50 7.02 5.38 -0.95
N GLU A 51 8.33 5.30 -1.09
CA GLU A 51 9.31 6.02 -0.28
C GLU A 51 10.12 6.97 -1.20
N PRO A 52 10.54 8.15 -0.73
CA PRO A 52 11.52 8.94 -1.46
C PRO A 52 12.79 8.12 -1.68
N GLU A 53 13.36 8.17 -2.89
CA GLU A 53 14.71 7.64 -3.09
C GLU A 53 15.66 8.38 -2.14
N LYS A 54 16.35 7.63 -1.27
CA LYS A 54 17.42 8.22 -0.48
C LYS A 54 18.52 8.66 -1.45
N ALA A 55 18.82 9.95 -1.43
CA ALA A 55 19.98 10.52 -2.12
C ALA A 55 21.30 9.92 -1.62
#